data_AF-A0A2U2N128-F1
#
_entry.id   AF-A0A2U2N128-F1
#
_cell.length_a   1.000
_cell.length_b   1.000
_cell.length_c   1.000
_cell.angle_alpha   90.00
_cell.angle_beta   90.00
_cell.angle_gamma   90.00
#
_symmetry.space_group_name_H-M   'P 1'
#
loop_
_entity.id
_entity.type
_entity.pdbx_description
1 polymer ?
#
loop_
_entity_poly.entity_id
_entity_poly.type
_entity_poly.pdbx_seq_one_letter_code
_entity_poly.pdbx_strand_id
1 'polypeptide(L)'
;MSEPTDDFEYERRFFCRELPAEYDDGDAPALIIQSYYVYTDNYALRVRLLSHSIQMDMTPDLDPIAVLEDNRERFSEAYVTVKGPSVGGTRYEVEREIDTRIAVELVKRGGRVVIKNRYSVWIAEDGWSVDVFGGPNAPLVVAEAERATPVTNLTIPKFCITEITDQPRFNNDGLAERPFGEWRDDFERELAKDGPHFQPYFGKNRMA
;
A
#
# COMPACT_ATOMS: atom_id res chain seq x y z
N MET A 1 -18.99 -26.73 9.43
CA MET A 1 -17.69 -26.98 8.78
C MET A 1 -17.26 -25.66 8.21
N SER A 2 -16.33 -24.96 8.87
CA SER A 2 -15.68 -23.78 8.31
C SER A 2 -14.87 -24.24 7.10
N GLU A 3 -15.09 -23.65 5.94
CA GLU A 3 -14.20 -23.82 4.79
C GLU A 3 -12.77 -23.44 5.21
N PRO A 4 -11.74 -24.16 4.74
CA PRO A 4 -10.37 -23.71 4.92
C PRO A 4 -10.25 -22.38 4.17
N THR A 5 -10.08 -21.27 4.90
CA THR A 5 -9.65 -20.01 4.28
C THR A 5 -8.27 -20.28 3.68
N ASP A 6 -8.17 -20.18 2.36
CA ASP A 6 -6.88 -20.21 1.67
C ASP A 6 -6.17 -18.90 2.02
N ASP A 7 -5.35 -18.93 3.08
CA ASP A 7 -4.74 -17.75 3.72
C ASP A 7 -3.58 -17.13 2.89
N PHE A 8 -3.55 -17.35 1.57
CA PHE A 8 -2.52 -16.84 0.66
C PHE A 8 -3.09 -15.73 -0.22
N GLU A 9 -2.72 -14.48 0.06
CA GLU A 9 -2.92 -13.35 -0.86
C GLU A 9 -1.86 -13.42 -1.96
N TYR A 10 -2.29 -13.43 -3.22
CA TYR A 10 -1.40 -13.39 -4.37
C TYR A 10 -1.44 -12.01 -4.99
N GLU A 11 -0.35 -11.27 -4.84
CA GLU A 11 -0.21 -9.91 -5.33
C GLU A 11 1.03 -9.75 -6.22
N ARG A 12 0.96 -8.80 -7.15
CA ARG A 12 2.14 -8.28 -7.86
C ARG A 12 2.11 -6.77 -7.78
N ARG A 13 3.26 -6.18 -7.43
CA ARG A 13 3.37 -4.74 -7.15
C ARG A 13 4.33 -4.06 -8.10
N PHE A 14 3.99 -2.85 -8.51
CA PHE A 14 4.71 -2.10 -9.52
C PHE A 14 4.93 -0.65 -9.08
N PHE A 15 6.16 -0.17 -9.25
CA PHE A 15 6.46 1.24 -9.10
C PHE A 15 5.93 2.02 -10.30
N CYS A 16 5.28 3.15 -10.02
CA CYS A 16 4.66 4.04 -11.00
C CYS A 16 5.13 5.49 -10.78
N ARG A 17 5.01 6.35 -11.80
CA ARG A 17 5.21 7.80 -11.63
C ARG A 17 3.97 8.51 -11.11
N GLU A 18 2.82 8.09 -11.62
CA GLU A 18 1.52 8.69 -11.38
C GLU A 18 0.42 7.69 -11.77
N LEU A 19 -0.81 7.94 -11.32
CA LEU A 19 -2.01 7.31 -11.87
C LEU A 19 -2.48 8.14 -13.07
N PRO A 20 -2.51 7.62 -14.30
CA PRO A 20 -3.03 8.35 -15.44
C PRO A 20 -4.53 8.66 -15.28
N ALA A 21 -4.94 9.88 -15.66
CA ALA A 21 -6.33 10.35 -15.51
C ALA A 21 -7.37 9.51 -16.28
N GLU A 22 -6.95 8.75 -17.29
CA GLU A 22 -7.83 7.82 -18.03
C GLU A 22 -8.27 6.60 -17.23
N TYR A 23 -7.56 6.29 -16.14
CA TYR A 23 -7.90 5.19 -15.21
C TYR A 23 -8.62 5.68 -13.95
N ASP A 24 -8.74 7.00 -13.76
CA ASP A 24 -9.56 7.58 -12.70
C ASP A 24 -11.03 7.57 -13.17
N ASP A 25 -11.82 6.66 -12.62
CA ASP A 25 -13.25 6.52 -12.92
C ASP A 25 -14.12 7.59 -12.22
N GLY A 26 -13.49 8.47 -11.42
CA GLY A 26 -14.14 9.53 -10.68
C GLY A 26 -14.69 9.09 -9.32
N ASP A 27 -14.55 7.81 -8.95
CA ASP A 27 -14.88 7.37 -7.60
C ASP A 27 -13.86 7.94 -6.61
N ALA A 28 -14.35 8.30 -5.42
CA ALA A 28 -13.48 8.87 -4.40
C ALA A 28 -12.48 7.80 -3.93
N PRO A 29 -11.16 8.08 -3.97
CA PRO A 29 -10.18 7.16 -3.41
C PRO A 29 -10.41 6.98 -1.91
N ALA A 30 -10.00 5.84 -1.38
CA ALA A 30 -9.93 5.67 0.05
C ALA A 30 -8.71 6.43 0.59
N LEU A 31 -8.92 7.46 1.40
CA LEU A 31 -7.85 8.02 2.22
C LEU A 31 -7.53 7.03 3.33
N ILE A 32 -6.28 6.61 3.42
CA ILE A 32 -5.80 5.65 4.41
C ILE A 32 -4.72 6.31 5.27
N ILE A 33 -4.91 6.29 6.59
CA ILE A 33 -3.87 6.60 7.57
C ILE A 33 -3.60 5.35 8.38
N GLN A 34 -2.35 4.91 8.41
CA GLN A 34 -1.95 3.70 9.11
C GLN A 34 -0.71 3.93 9.95
N SER A 35 -0.70 3.41 11.17
CA SER A 35 0.42 3.49 12.11
C SER A 35 0.97 2.11 12.43
N TYR A 36 2.29 2.00 12.40
CA TYR A 36 3.04 0.77 12.68
C TYR A 36 3.75 0.84 14.03
N TYR A 37 3.38 -0.04 14.94
CA TYR A 37 4.10 -0.32 16.18
C TYR A 37 4.89 -1.59 15.95
N VAL A 38 6.12 -1.43 15.49
CA VAL A 38 7.04 -2.56 15.32
C VAL A 38 7.56 -2.95 16.72
N TYR A 39 7.43 -4.23 17.03
CA TYR A 39 7.94 -4.83 18.26
C TYR A 39 9.00 -5.88 17.91
N THR A 40 9.71 -6.36 18.93
CA THR A 40 10.78 -7.36 18.84
C THR A 40 10.41 -8.55 17.95
N ASP A 41 11.41 -9.13 17.28
CA ASP A 41 11.29 -10.35 16.45
C ASP A 41 10.39 -10.21 15.20
N ASN A 42 10.35 -9.02 14.59
CA ASN A 42 9.56 -8.71 13.38
C ASN A 42 8.04 -8.87 13.53
N TYR A 43 7.54 -8.84 14.77
CA TYR A 43 6.12 -8.67 15.02
C TYR A 43 5.73 -7.21 14.86
N ALA A 44 4.62 -6.94 14.18
CA ALA A 44 4.12 -5.59 14.01
C ALA A 44 2.64 -5.53 14.37
N LEU A 45 2.26 -4.49 15.12
CA LEU A 45 0.87 -4.06 15.23
C LEU A 45 0.66 -2.93 14.24
N ARG A 46 -0.34 -3.07 13.36
CA ARG A 46 -0.78 -2.00 12.46
C ARG A 46 -2.14 -1.51 12.92
N VAL A 47 -2.30 -0.20 13.09
CA VAL A 47 -3.62 0.43 13.20
C VAL A 47 -3.88 1.16 11.89
N ARG A 48 -4.99 0.86 11.21
CA ARG A 48 -5.36 1.44 9.92
C ARG A 48 -6.71 2.13 10.03
N LEU A 49 -6.82 3.35 9.54
CA LEU A 49 -8.01 4.17 9.47
C LEU A 49 -8.31 4.50 8.01
N LEU A 50 -9.58 4.41 7.60
CA LEU A 50 -10.02 4.69 6.24
C LEU A 50 -11.14 5.74 6.20
N SER A 51 -11.12 6.57 5.17
CA SER A 51 -12.23 7.47 4.81
C SER A 51 -12.42 7.49 3.31
N HIS A 52 -13.66 7.33 2.86
CA HIS A 52 -14.06 7.53 1.46
C HIS A 52 -14.61 8.93 1.17
N SER A 53 -14.67 9.79 2.20
CA SER A 53 -15.28 11.11 2.09
C SER A 53 -14.27 12.25 2.02
N ILE A 54 -12.99 11.97 2.22
CA ILE A 54 -11.91 12.95 2.24
C ILE A 54 -11.11 12.80 0.95
N GLN A 55 -10.99 13.90 0.20
CA GLN A 55 -10.11 13.99 -0.95
C GLN A 55 -9.04 15.04 -0.68
N MET A 56 -7.79 14.68 -0.90
CA MET A 56 -6.65 15.57 -0.71
C MET A 56 -5.46 15.13 -1.55
N ASP A 57 -4.65 16.11 -1.96
CA ASP A 57 -3.41 15.87 -2.68
C ASP A 57 -2.35 15.30 -1.74
N MET A 58 -1.67 14.26 -2.19
CA MET A 58 -0.62 13.56 -1.43
C MET A 58 0.73 14.29 -1.59
N THR A 59 0.87 15.43 -0.92
CA THR A 59 2.07 16.26 -1.00
C THR A 59 3.16 15.82 -0.01
N PRO A 60 4.46 16.16 -0.25
CA PRO A 60 5.55 15.80 0.66
C PRO A 60 5.50 16.43 2.06
N ASP A 61 4.82 17.56 2.19
CA ASP A 61 4.67 18.34 3.43
C ASP A 61 3.41 17.97 4.23
N LEU A 62 2.61 17.03 3.73
CA LEU A 62 1.41 16.55 4.41
C LEU A 62 1.77 15.89 5.76
N ASP A 63 1.24 16.45 6.85
CA ASP A 63 1.36 15.84 8.19
C ASP A 63 0.16 14.91 8.44
N PRO A 64 0.38 13.58 8.47
CA PRO A 64 -0.71 12.63 8.65
C PRO A 64 -1.40 12.76 10.01
N ILE A 65 -0.71 13.23 11.05
CA ILE A 65 -1.34 13.41 12.37
C ILE A 65 -2.28 14.62 12.34
N ALA A 66 -1.86 15.74 11.74
CA ALA A 66 -2.72 16.91 11.57
C ALA A 66 -3.96 16.57 10.73
N VAL A 67 -3.79 15.86 9.61
CA VAL A 67 -4.91 15.40 8.78
C VAL A 67 -5.91 14.56 9.58
N LEU A 68 -5.39 13.64 10.40
CA LEU A 68 -6.21 12.77 11.23
C LEU A 68 -6.98 13.55 12.31
N GLU A 69 -6.34 14.54 12.94
CA GLU A 69 -6.97 15.38 13.95
C GLU A 69 -8.09 16.24 13.37
N ASP A 70 -7.83 16.89 12.24
CA ASP A 70 -8.78 17.79 11.58
C ASP A 70 -9.99 17.04 11.00
N ASN A 71 -9.88 15.75 10.75
CA ASN A 71 -10.90 14.95 10.06
C ASN A 71 -11.38 13.73 10.86
N ARG A 72 -11.18 13.69 12.19
CA ARG A 72 -11.51 12.54 13.06
C ARG A 72 -12.88 11.90 12.77
N GLU A 73 -13.93 12.72 12.68
CA GLU A 73 -15.32 12.25 12.51
C GLU A 73 -15.64 11.77 11.08
N ARG A 74 -14.71 11.96 10.13
CA ARG A 74 -14.87 11.55 8.72
C ARG A 74 -14.22 10.21 8.42
N PHE A 75 -13.47 9.64 9.36
CA PHE A 75 -12.98 8.26 9.27
C PHE A 75 -14.11 7.31 9.66
N SER A 76 -14.49 6.42 8.74
CA SER A 76 -15.64 5.52 8.88
C SER A 76 -15.25 4.11 9.30
N GLU A 77 -14.01 3.71 9.01
CA GLU A 77 -13.53 2.35 9.25
C GLU A 77 -12.17 2.38 9.95
N ALA A 78 -11.96 1.44 10.85
CA ALA A 78 -10.66 1.24 11.47
C ALA A 78 -10.40 -0.22 11.80
N TYR A 79 -9.14 -0.61 11.66
CA TYR A 79 -8.68 -1.97 11.86
C TYR A 79 -7.40 -1.99 12.68
N VAL A 80 -7.27 -3.01 13.52
CA VAL A 80 -6.00 -3.41 14.11
C VAL A 80 -5.56 -4.73 13.51
N THR A 81 -4.34 -4.77 13.00
CA THR A 81 -3.73 -5.97 12.41
C THR A 81 -2.53 -6.38 13.25
N VAL A 82 -2.51 -7.63 13.70
CA VAL A 82 -1.30 -8.24 14.27
C VAL A 82 -0.61 -9.00 13.14
N LYS A 83 0.65 -8.67 12.90
CA LYS A 83 1.49 -9.30 11.87
C LYS A 83 2.64 -10.03 12.56
N GLY A 84 2.82 -11.31 12.25
CA GLY A 84 3.97 -12.12 12.67
C GLY A 84 5.19 -11.90 11.76
N PRO A 85 6.31 -12.57 12.06
CA PRO A 85 7.48 -12.59 11.17
C PRO A 85 7.14 -13.31 9.86
N SER A 86 7.73 -12.84 8.76
CA SER A 86 7.70 -13.60 7.50
C SER A 86 8.73 -14.74 7.57
N VAL A 87 8.28 -15.98 7.42
CA VAL A 87 9.15 -17.17 7.38
C VAL A 87 8.83 -17.96 6.13
N GLY A 88 9.79 -18.05 5.21
CA GLY A 88 9.64 -18.83 3.97
C GLY A 88 8.54 -18.32 3.03
N GLY A 89 8.20 -17.03 3.08
CA GLY A 89 7.14 -16.43 2.25
C GLY A 89 5.74 -16.49 2.88
N THR A 90 5.57 -17.10 4.05
CA THR A 90 4.31 -17.08 4.80
C THR A 90 4.43 -16.11 5.98
N ARG A 91 3.37 -15.32 6.22
CA ARG A 91 3.28 -14.40 7.36
C ARG A 91 1.93 -14.60 8.04
N TYR A 92 1.94 -14.79 9.35
CA TYR A 92 0.69 -14.78 10.13
C TYR A 92 0.16 -13.35 10.19
N GLU A 93 -1.03 -13.08 9.67
CA GLU A 93 -1.71 -11.81 9.83
C GLU A 93 -3.14 -12.04 10.32
N VAL A 94 -3.54 -11.31 11.37
CA VAL A 94 -4.92 -11.30 11.84
C VAL A 94 -5.38 -9.86 12.00
N GLU A 95 -6.46 -9.54 11.30
CA GLU A 95 -7.10 -8.23 11.34
C GLU A 95 -8.42 -8.26 12.13
N ARG A 96 -8.68 -7.22 12.91
CA ARG A 96 -9.94 -6.99 13.61
C ARG A 96 -10.38 -5.56 13.46
N GLU A 97 -11.66 -5.37 13.19
CA GLU A 97 -12.28 -4.05 13.19
C GLU A 97 -12.30 -3.49 14.62
N ILE A 98 -12.07 -2.18 14.75
CA ILE A 98 -12.10 -1.43 16.01
C ILE A 98 -12.83 -0.09 15.82
N ASP A 99 -13.32 0.50 16.92
CA ASP A 99 -13.94 1.84 16.87
C ASP A 99 -12.93 2.89 16.38
N THR A 100 -13.34 3.73 15.44
CA THR A 100 -12.48 4.75 14.82
C THR A 100 -11.92 5.74 15.82
N ARG A 101 -12.67 6.07 16.89
CA ARG A 101 -12.20 6.96 17.96
C ARG A 101 -11.08 6.31 18.78
N ILE A 102 -11.13 4.99 18.97
CA ILE A 102 -10.02 4.26 19.61
C ILE A 102 -8.80 4.26 18.69
N ALA A 103 -8.98 3.96 17.41
CA ALA A 103 -7.89 3.91 16.44
C ALA A 103 -7.17 5.26 16.31
N VAL A 104 -7.91 6.38 16.24
CA VAL A 104 -7.34 7.73 16.20
C VAL A 104 -6.44 7.98 17.41
N GLU A 105 -6.92 7.61 18.58
CA GLU A 105 -6.20 7.79 19.84
C GLU A 105 -4.97 6.88 19.95
N LEU A 106 -4.96 5.71 19.31
CA LEU A 106 -3.76 4.89 19.17
C LEU A 106 -2.76 5.58 18.26
N VAL A 107 -3.14 5.92 17.02
CA VAL A 107 -2.26 6.54 16.01
C VAL A 107 -1.58 7.80 16.56
N LYS A 108 -2.31 8.64 17.30
CA LYS A 108 -1.75 9.83 17.95
C LYS A 108 -0.68 9.55 19.01
N ARG A 109 -0.78 8.43 19.72
CA ARG A 109 0.12 8.09 20.83
C ARG A 109 1.42 7.45 20.37
N GLY A 110 1.52 6.99 19.13
CA GLY A 110 2.79 6.51 18.61
C GLY A 110 2.70 5.66 17.35
N GLY A 111 3.79 4.93 17.12
CA GLY A 111 4.05 4.20 15.89
C GLY A 111 4.60 5.11 14.79
N ARG A 112 4.86 4.50 13.64
CA ARG A 112 5.34 5.18 12.43
C ARG A 112 4.18 5.27 11.44
N VAL A 113 3.82 6.49 11.06
CA VAL A 113 2.58 6.76 10.32
C VAL A 113 2.85 6.87 8.83
N VAL A 114 1.98 6.25 8.04
CA VAL A 114 1.93 6.33 6.58
C VAL A 114 0.55 6.82 6.18
N ILE A 115 0.51 7.76 5.23
CA ILE A 115 -0.70 8.31 4.63
C ILE A 115 -0.67 8.10 3.12
N LYS A 116 -1.81 7.69 2.56
CA LYS A 116 -1.96 7.47 1.12
C LYS A 116 -3.43 7.57 0.70
N ASN A 117 -3.64 7.89 -0.56
CA ASN A 117 -4.90 7.63 -1.25
C ASN A 117 -4.79 6.29 -1.97
N ARG A 118 -5.80 5.43 -1.83
CA ARG A 118 -5.93 4.18 -2.60
C ARG A 118 -7.06 4.32 -3.60
N TYR A 119 -6.71 4.23 -4.88
CA TYR A 119 -7.63 4.16 -6.00
C TYR A 119 -7.86 2.70 -6.37
N SER A 120 -9.12 2.31 -6.53
CA SER A 120 -9.48 0.98 -7.02
C SER A 120 -9.87 1.12 -8.49
N VAL A 121 -9.11 0.53 -9.40
CA VAL A 121 -9.32 0.70 -10.84
C VAL A 121 -9.40 -0.65 -11.53
N TRP A 122 -10.25 -0.78 -12.55
CA TRP A 122 -10.36 -1.99 -13.35
C TRP A 122 -9.58 -1.82 -14.66
N ILE A 123 -8.51 -2.61 -14.86
CA ILE A 123 -7.68 -2.51 -16.06
C ILE A 123 -7.60 -3.86 -16.75
N ALA A 124 -8.08 -3.89 -17.99
CA ALA A 124 -8.29 -5.11 -18.76
C ALA A 124 -9.16 -6.12 -18.01
N GLU A 125 -8.56 -7.18 -17.49
CA GLU A 125 -9.23 -8.31 -16.82
C GLU A 125 -9.02 -8.34 -15.31
N ASP A 126 -8.30 -7.35 -14.76
CA ASP A 126 -7.85 -7.34 -13.37
C ASP A 126 -8.27 -6.08 -12.62
N GLY A 127 -8.59 -6.26 -11.34
CA GLY A 127 -8.71 -5.16 -10.38
C GLY A 127 -7.34 -4.76 -9.85
N TRP A 128 -7.11 -3.45 -9.78
CA TRP A 128 -5.87 -2.87 -9.31
C TRP A 128 -6.13 -1.91 -8.16
N SER A 129 -5.29 -1.98 -7.13
CA SER A 129 -5.16 -0.94 -6.12
C SER A 129 -3.97 -0.04 -6.48
N VAL A 130 -4.21 1.25 -6.72
CA VAL A 130 -3.14 2.23 -6.96
C VAL A 130 -3.04 3.13 -5.74
N ASP A 131 -1.96 2.96 -5.00
CA ASP A 131 -1.63 3.75 -3.82
C ASP A 131 -0.76 4.95 -4.20
N VAL A 132 -1.26 6.15 -3.92
CA VAL A 132 -0.51 7.41 -4.02
C VAL A 132 -0.14 7.86 -2.61
N PHE A 133 1.14 7.91 -2.28
CA PHE A 133 1.62 8.17 -0.92
C PHE A 133 1.91 9.65 -0.68
N GLY A 134 1.52 10.14 0.50
CA GLY A 134 1.79 11.50 0.97
C GLY A 134 2.89 11.59 2.01
N GLY A 135 3.15 12.81 2.47
CA GLY A 135 4.13 13.11 3.51
C GLY A 135 5.55 12.64 3.13
N PRO A 136 6.32 12.07 4.08
CA PRO A 136 7.68 11.60 3.81
C PRO A 136 7.80 10.50 2.73
N ASN A 137 6.70 9.86 2.35
CA ASN A 137 6.67 8.85 1.29
C ASN A 137 6.32 9.43 -0.09
N ALA A 138 5.89 10.69 -0.17
CA ALA A 138 5.66 11.33 -1.46
C ALA A 138 6.99 11.46 -2.25
N PRO A 139 6.96 11.36 -3.60
CA PRO A 139 5.79 11.21 -4.45
C PRO A 139 5.54 9.75 -4.88
N LEU A 140 5.78 8.77 -4.00
CA LEU A 140 5.69 7.35 -4.36
C LEU A 140 4.27 7.00 -4.85
N VAL A 141 4.21 6.27 -5.96
CA VAL A 141 3.01 5.60 -6.44
C VAL A 141 3.29 4.12 -6.64
N VAL A 142 2.44 3.27 -6.06
CA VAL A 142 2.52 1.81 -6.18
C VAL A 142 1.20 1.29 -6.72
N ALA A 143 1.25 0.53 -7.81
CA ALA A 143 0.11 -0.21 -8.33
C ALA A 143 0.23 -1.68 -7.94
N GLU A 144 -0.86 -2.26 -7.48
CA GLU A 144 -0.94 -3.63 -6.99
C GLU A 144 -2.08 -4.34 -7.70
N ALA A 145 -1.76 -5.44 -8.37
CA ALA A 145 -2.76 -6.36 -8.90
C ALA A 145 -2.89 -7.52 -7.92
N GLU A 146 -4.12 -7.84 -7.52
CA GLU A 146 -4.41 -8.89 -6.55
C GLU A 146 -5.44 -9.88 -7.11
N ARG A 147 -5.26 -11.17 -6.81
CA ARG A 147 -6.22 -12.23 -7.14
C ARG A 147 -6.29 -13.25 -6.00
N ALA A 148 -7.42 -13.96 -5.92
CA ALA A 148 -7.57 -15.13 -5.04
C ALA A 148 -6.70 -16.34 -5.44
N THR A 149 -5.98 -16.25 -6.56
CA THR A 149 -5.06 -17.27 -7.08
C THR A 149 -3.83 -16.56 -7.62
N PRO A 150 -2.69 -17.26 -7.86
CA PRO A 150 -1.48 -16.62 -8.38
C PRO A 150 -1.74 -15.67 -9.56
N VAL A 151 -1.25 -14.43 -9.44
CA VAL A 151 -1.38 -13.37 -10.47
C VAL A 151 -0.49 -13.69 -11.67
N THR A 152 -1.00 -14.58 -12.52
CA THR A 152 -0.30 -15.07 -13.71
C THR A 152 -0.89 -14.48 -14.99
N ASN A 153 -0.05 -14.36 -16.03
CA ASN A 153 -0.43 -13.84 -17.34
C ASN A 153 -1.02 -12.42 -17.32
N LEU A 154 -0.53 -11.59 -16.38
CA LEU A 154 -1.01 -10.24 -16.11
C LEU A 154 -0.83 -9.31 -17.33
N THR A 155 -1.86 -8.51 -17.59
CA THR A 155 -1.78 -7.37 -18.49
C THR A 155 -1.31 -6.16 -17.68
N ILE A 156 -0.03 -5.81 -17.82
CA ILE A 156 0.64 -4.74 -17.08
C ILE A 156 0.41 -3.41 -17.83
N PRO A 157 -0.23 -2.42 -17.20
CA PRO A 157 -0.45 -1.10 -17.82
C PRO A 157 0.85 -0.33 -18.07
N LYS A 158 0.95 0.50 -19.12
CA LYS A 158 2.19 1.27 -19.42
C LYS A 158 2.72 2.13 -18.28
N PHE A 159 1.86 2.59 -17.37
CA PHE A 159 2.29 3.44 -16.26
C PHE A 159 3.02 2.67 -15.15
N CYS A 160 2.92 1.34 -15.14
CA CYS A 160 3.73 0.46 -14.31
C CYS A 160 5.14 0.37 -14.88
N ILE A 161 6.11 1.04 -14.25
CA ILE A 161 7.47 1.18 -14.80
C ILE A 161 8.30 -0.05 -14.54
N THR A 162 8.30 -0.56 -13.30
CA THR A 162 9.08 -1.73 -12.91
C THR A 162 8.36 -2.48 -11.82
N GLU A 163 8.54 -3.80 -11.81
CA GLU A 163 8.01 -4.66 -10.77
C GLU A 163 8.87 -4.57 -9.50
N ILE A 164 8.19 -4.46 -8.36
CA ILE A 164 8.77 -4.29 -7.01
C ILE A 164 8.22 -5.33 -6.03
N THR A 165 7.54 -6.38 -6.52
CA THR A 165 6.92 -7.45 -5.72
C THR A 165 7.86 -8.00 -4.64
N ASP A 166 9.12 -8.26 -4.98
CA ASP A 166 10.15 -8.82 -4.08
C ASP A 166 11.01 -7.77 -3.37
N GLN A 167 10.57 -6.51 -3.30
CA GLN A 167 11.34 -5.43 -2.67
C GLN A 167 10.67 -4.98 -1.35
N PRO A 168 11.06 -5.56 -0.19
CA PRO A 168 10.46 -5.24 1.11
C PRO A 168 10.49 -3.76 1.50
N ARG A 169 11.45 -2.99 0.98
CA ARG A 169 11.53 -1.53 1.21
C ARG A 169 10.30 -0.75 0.72
N PHE A 170 9.53 -1.32 -0.22
CA PHE A 170 8.27 -0.75 -0.71
C PHE A 170 7.03 -1.26 0.04
N ASN A 171 7.18 -2.20 0.99
CA ASN A 171 6.06 -2.62 1.83
C ASN A 171 5.67 -1.47 2.77
N ASN A 172 4.40 -1.40 3.16
CA ASN A 172 3.93 -0.32 4.03
C ASN A 172 4.67 -0.26 5.39
N ASP A 173 5.10 -1.39 5.95
CA ASP A 173 5.95 -1.42 7.16
C ASP A 173 7.37 -0.94 6.87
N GLY A 174 7.96 -1.33 5.75
CA GLY A 174 9.24 -0.81 5.26
C GLY A 174 9.22 0.71 5.03
N LEU A 175 8.16 1.23 4.42
CA LEU A 175 7.93 2.66 4.19
C LEU A 175 7.66 3.44 5.48
N ALA A 176 7.09 2.80 6.50
CA ALA A 176 6.95 3.39 7.83
C ALA A 176 8.32 3.48 8.54
N GLU A 177 9.15 2.45 8.41
CA GLU A 177 10.48 2.40 9.02
C GLU A 177 11.48 3.36 8.36
N ARG A 178 11.55 3.34 7.03
CA ARG A 178 12.44 4.20 6.24
C ARG A 178 11.65 4.77 5.06
N PRO A 179 11.10 5.99 5.20
CA PRO A 179 10.27 6.60 4.17
C PRO A 179 10.96 6.71 2.81
N PHE A 180 10.18 6.58 1.74
CA PHE A 180 10.66 6.63 0.37
C PHE A 180 11.51 7.87 0.07
N GLY A 181 11.14 9.04 0.61
CA GLY A 181 11.90 10.27 0.43
C GLY A 181 13.37 10.18 0.84
N GLU A 182 13.73 9.27 1.76
CA GLU A 182 15.11 9.07 2.22
C GLU A 182 15.98 8.23 1.28
N TRP A 183 15.38 7.49 0.36
CA TRP A 183 16.10 6.56 -0.54
C TRP A 183 15.63 6.63 -2.00
N ARG A 184 14.71 7.55 -2.32
CA ARG A 184 14.23 7.81 -3.68
C ARG A 184 15.38 7.98 -4.65
N ASP A 185 16.33 8.86 -4.36
CA ASP A 185 17.40 9.18 -5.31
C ASP A 185 18.35 7.99 -5.54
N ASP A 186 18.52 7.10 -4.56
CA ASP A 186 19.23 5.83 -4.74
C ASP A 186 18.44 4.91 -5.68
N PHE A 187 17.14 4.74 -5.43
CA PHE A 187 16.27 3.92 -6.27
C PHE A 187 16.19 4.43 -7.72
N GLU A 188 16.12 5.74 -7.94
CA GLU A 188 16.15 6.32 -9.29
C GLU A 188 17.46 6.00 -10.01
N ARG A 189 18.60 6.04 -9.31
CA ARG A 189 19.90 5.64 -9.88
C ARG A 189 19.95 4.16 -10.21
N GLU A 190 19.43 3.30 -9.33
CA GLU A 190 19.30 1.86 -9.57
C GLU A 190 18.45 1.60 -10.82
N LEU A 191 17.26 2.20 -10.89
CA LEU A 191 16.35 2.04 -12.02
C LEU A 191 16.93 2.56 -13.34
N ALA A 192 17.62 3.72 -13.32
CA ALA A 192 18.28 4.27 -14.51
C ALA A 192 19.43 3.39 -15.00
N LYS A 193 20.14 2.72 -14.09
CA LYS A 193 21.27 1.86 -14.40
C LYS A 193 20.84 0.49 -14.90
N ASP A 194 19.92 -0.16 -14.18
CA ASP A 194 19.54 -1.55 -14.41
C ASP A 194 18.36 -1.69 -15.38
N GLY A 195 17.60 -0.60 -15.57
CA GLY A 195 16.40 -0.57 -16.38
C GLY A 195 15.19 -1.18 -15.67
N PRO A 196 13.99 -1.07 -16.28
CA PRO A 196 12.79 -1.70 -15.74
C PRO A 196 12.89 -3.22 -15.80
N HIS A 197 12.43 -3.88 -14.73
CA HIS A 197 12.39 -5.33 -14.64
C HIS A 197 10.97 -5.81 -14.34
N PHE A 198 10.58 -6.92 -14.97
CA PHE A 198 9.31 -7.61 -14.75
C PHE A 198 9.58 -9.10 -14.61
N GLN A 199 9.01 -9.72 -13.58
CA GLN A 199 9.31 -11.10 -13.24
C GLN A 199 8.77 -12.05 -14.31
N PRO A 200 9.58 -12.99 -14.83
CA PRO A 200 9.16 -13.93 -15.87
C PRO A 200 8.44 -15.16 -15.32
N TYR A 201 8.50 -15.40 -14.01
CA TYR A 201 8.04 -16.65 -13.40
C TYR A 201 6.50 -16.73 -13.27
N PHE A 202 5.79 -15.63 -13.43
CA PHE A 202 4.32 -15.56 -13.38
C PHE A 202 3.64 -15.76 -14.76
N GLY A 203 4.28 -16.49 -15.67
CA GLY A 203 3.76 -16.72 -17.02
C GLY A 203 4.00 -15.54 -17.96
N LYS A 204 3.12 -15.36 -18.97
CA LYS A 204 3.34 -14.38 -20.03
C LYS A 204 2.83 -13.00 -19.65
N ASN A 205 3.73 -12.10 -19.29
CA ASN A 205 3.41 -10.68 -19.13
C ASN A 205 3.02 -10.07 -20.48
N ARG A 206 1.92 -9.31 -20.51
CA ARG A 206 1.48 -8.49 -21.64
C ARG A 206 1.57 -7.03 -21.23
N MET A 207 2.06 -6.16 -22.10
CA MET A 207 2.05 -4.72 -21.86
C MET A 207 0.83 -4.12 -22.56
N ALA A 208 -0.02 -3.40 -21.84
CA ALA A 208 -1.18 -2.67 -22.38
C ALA A 208 -0.85 -1.20 -22.52
#